data_AF-X6M939-F1
#
_entry.id   AF-X6M939-F1
#
_cell.length_a   1.000
_cell.length_b   1.000
_cell.length_c   1.000
_cell.angle_alpha   90.00
_cell.angle_beta   90.00
_cell.angle_gamma   90.00
#
_symmetry.space_group_name_H-M   'P 1'
#
loop_
_entity.id
_entity.type
_entity.pdbx_description
1 polymer ?
#
loop_
_entity_poly.entity_id
_entity_poly.type
_entity_poly.pdbx_seq_one_letter_code
_entity_poly.pdbx_strand_id
1 'polypeptide(L)'
;MRKLKKSQNTPPKFSLLFGVLLICISILGLYLYFKNEIFIHLTRIVTEPTWDESHVYYFADISNRLQNYDTRPYKDPTPMSPKKGGYTVVMNTFRRPQCIYSSIQHWRDCAQSKGHMKYLRNMIIIWPDPERHPEQRLINLINEINNSSSFRINIHRFNDTKLSNRYCPGYDDMLVECETIDLMYQLWIRYPDHLIGTQYRYIQSDGTYSGTSGVNIHPFRKYNNIFVTKGGFIHKKYYELYFKSTKFQHIRQMVDRFITGEDILMSAVYHDSSDDPSHVPLIFYINPPTLLAQENDKRCVESKFGDAAALHKRTSGNRATIVAEIFKLYNNQNPFPSIWYTF
;
A
#
# COMPACT_ATOMS: atom_id res chain seq x y z
N MET A 1 -10.18 61.99 79.15
CA MET A 1 -9.35 61.76 77.95
C MET A 1 -8.55 60.46 78.10
N ARG A 2 -8.91 59.40 77.37
CA ARG A 2 -8.05 58.22 77.12
C ARG A 2 -8.22 57.82 75.66
N LYS A 3 -7.14 57.92 74.88
CA LYS A 3 -7.09 57.59 73.44
C LYS A 3 -6.96 56.08 73.26
N LEU A 4 -7.90 55.46 72.53
CA LEU A 4 -7.77 54.08 72.01
C LEU A 4 -6.99 54.13 70.68
N LYS A 5 -5.83 53.46 70.64
CA LYS A 5 -5.03 53.24 69.42
C LYS A 5 -5.66 52.11 68.59
N LYS A 6 -5.97 52.39 67.31
CA LYS A 6 -6.25 51.35 66.30
C LYS A 6 -4.93 50.69 65.88
N SER A 7 -4.84 49.37 66.05
CA SER A 7 -3.80 48.52 65.47
C SER A 7 -4.11 48.25 64.00
N GLN A 8 -3.19 48.58 63.09
CA GLN A 8 -3.24 48.18 61.69
C GLN A 8 -2.53 46.82 61.55
N ASN A 9 -3.31 45.76 61.30
CA ASN A 9 -2.78 44.46 60.89
C ASN A 9 -2.45 44.50 59.39
N THR A 10 -1.17 44.47 59.04
CA THR A 10 -0.71 44.17 57.69
C THR A 10 -0.66 42.66 57.47
N PRO A 11 -1.17 42.13 56.34
CA PRO A 11 -1.10 40.71 56.05
C PRO A 11 0.35 40.27 55.79
N PRO A 12 0.74 39.04 56.16
CA PRO A 12 2.10 38.55 55.99
C PRO A 12 2.44 38.40 54.51
N LYS A 13 3.48 39.09 54.06
CA LYS A 13 4.03 39.06 52.68
C LYS A 13 4.62 37.69 52.26
N PHE A 14 4.37 36.63 53.02
CA PHE A 14 5.00 35.32 52.83
C PHE A 14 4.28 34.40 51.82
N SER A 15 3.03 34.67 51.42
CA SER A 15 2.30 33.74 50.53
C SER A 15 2.66 33.86 49.05
N LEU A 16 3.11 35.04 48.59
CA LEU A 16 3.35 35.26 47.16
C LEU A 16 4.67 34.63 46.67
N LEU A 17 5.72 34.72 47.49
CA LEU A 17 7.03 34.16 47.16
C LEU A 17 7.02 32.62 47.12
N PHE A 18 6.23 31.99 47.98
CA PHE A 18 6.12 30.52 48.02
C PHE A 18 5.38 29.98 46.79
N GLY A 19 4.34 30.69 46.33
CA GLY A 19 3.62 30.34 45.11
C GLY A 19 4.49 30.44 43.85
N VAL A 20 5.30 31.49 43.73
CA VAL A 20 6.21 31.66 42.58
C VAL A 20 7.30 30.58 42.57
N LEU A 21 7.82 30.21 43.74
CA LEU A 21 8.86 29.17 43.84
C LEU A 21 8.34 27.79 43.39
N LEU A 22 7.11 27.42 43.77
CA LEU A 22 6.50 26.14 43.36
C LEU A 22 6.24 26.07 41.85
N ILE A 23 5.85 27.18 41.23
CA ILE A 23 5.67 27.27 39.78
C ILE A 23 7.03 27.13 39.06
N CYS A 24 8.07 27.80 39.54
CA CYS A 24 9.42 27.69 38.96
C CYS A 24 9.99 26.27 39.08
N ILE A 25 9.79 25.59 40.20
CA ILE A 25 10.24 24.19 40.38
C ILE A 25 9.48 23.26 39.42
N SER A 26 8.18 23.48 39.23
CA SER A 26 7.36 22.67 38.31
C SER A 26 7.79 22.84 36.85
N ILE A 27 8.06 24.08 36.42
CA ILE A 27 8.55 24.38 35.07
C ILE A 27 9.94 23.81 34.85
N LEU A 28 10.83 23.90 35.84
CA LEU A 28 12.18 23.33 35.75
C LEU A 28 12.14 21.80 35.70
N GLY A 29 11.26 21.16 36.47
CA GLY A 29 11.03 19.71 36.42
C GLY A 29 10.52 19.24 35.05
N LEU A 30 9.55 19.95 34.47
CA LEU A 30 9.07 19.70 33.11
C LEU A 30 10.18 19.91 32.06
N TYR A 31 10.96 20.98 32.17
CA TYR A 31 12.08 21.25 31.26
C TYR A 31 13.15 20.16 31.32
N LEU A 32 13.50 19.68 32.53
CA LEU A 32 14.47 18.61 32.72
C LEU A 32 13.93 17.24 32.25
N TYR A 33 12.64 16.97 32.45
CA TYR A 33 11.97 15.77 31.92
C TYR A 33 12.00 15.74 30.40
N PHE A 34 11.61 16.84 29.74
CA PHE A 34 11.66 16.94 28.28
C PHE A 34 13.10 16.92 27.74
N LYS A 35 14.06 17.55 28.45
CA LYS A 35 15.47 17.52 28.04
C LYS A 35 16.06 16.12 28.11
N ASN A 36 15.73 15.32 29.12
CA ASN A 36 16.23 13.94 29.22
C ASN A 36 15.57 12.99 28.21
N GLU A 37 14.26 13.10 27.97
CA GLU A 37 13.58 12.29 26.93
C GLU A 37 14.09 12.63 25.52
N ILE A 38 14.33 13.93 25.24
CA ILE A 38 14.91 14.38 23.96
C ILE A 38 16.37 13.95 23.83
N PHE A 39 17.15 13.95 24.91
CA PHE A 39 18.57 13.54 24.89
C PHE A 39 18.74 12.02 24.77
N ILE A 40 17.84 11.22 25.38
CA ILE A 40 17.82 9.75 25.22
C ILE A 40 17.41 9.36 23.79
N HIS A 41 16.53 10.13 23.14
CA HIS A 41 16.17 9.89 21.75
C HIS A 41 17.21 10.39 20.73
N LEU A 42 17.95 11.46 21.01
CA LEU A 42 18.93 12.02 20.07
C LEU A 42 20.32 11.38 20.15
N THR A 43 20.74 10.84 21.30
CA THR A 43 22.02 10.12 21.43
C THR A 43 22.01 8.71 20.82
N ARG A 44 20.84 8.22 20.39
CA ARG A 44 20.73 6.95 19.64
C ARG A 44 20.81 7.11 18.12
N ILE A 45 20.86 8.33 17.60
CA ILE A 45 20.70 8.60 16.14
C ILE A 45 21.98 9.11 15.47
N VAL A 46 23.08 9.37 16.18
CA VAL A 46 24.29 9.91 15.55
C VAL A 46 25.55 9.17 15.99
N THR A 47 25.88 8.09 15.27
CA THR A 47 27.24 7.73 14.87
C THR A 47 27.18 7.02 13.50
N GLU A 48 28.11 7.40 12.63
CA GLU A 48 28.25 7.10 11.19
C GLU A 48 28.33 5.60 10.80
N PRO A 49 28.13 5.27 9.50
CA PRO A 49 27.63 3.97 9.08
C PRO A 49 28.77 2.96 8.85
N THR A 50 28.79 1.92 9.66
CA THR A 50 29.33 0.62 9.29
C THR A 50 28.15 -0.28 8.99
N TRP A 51 28.07 -0.80 7.76
CA TRP A 51 27.13 -1.84 7.35
C TRP A 51 27.22 -3.02 8.33
N ASP A 52 26.24 -3.13 9.23
CA ASP A 52 26.13 -4.21 10.21
C ASP A 52 24.85 -5.01 9.92
N GLU A 53 25.01 -6.34 9.95
CA GLU A 53 24.07 -7.39 9.56
C GLU A 53 22.85 -7.52 10.51
N SER A 54 22.50 -6.45 11.23
CA SER A 54 21.47 -6.43 12.27
C SER A 54 20.04 -6.19 11.74
N HIS A 55 19.77 -6.22 10.43
CA HIS A 55 18.39 -6.12 9.92
C HIS A 55 17.61 -7.45 9.97
N VAL A 56 18.19 -8.50 10.57
CA VAL A 56 17.51 -9.79 10.85
C VAL A 56 16.44 -9.68 11.96
N TYR A 57 16.39 -8.59 12.74
CA TYR A 57 15.44 -8.45 13.85
C TYR A 57 13.96 -8.30 13.43
N TYR A 58 13.64 -7.95 12.18
CA TYR A 58 12.24 -7.87 11.72
C TYR A 58 11.62 -9.24 11.40
N PHE A 59 12.43 -10.25 11.08
CA PHE A 59 11.94 -11.60 10.75
C PHE A 59 11.39 -12.34 11.98
N ALA A 60 12.05 -12.17 13.14
CA ALA A 60 11.59 -12.78 14.39
C ALA A 60 10.34 -12.07 14.94
N ASP A 61 10.24 -10.75 14.80
CA ASP A 61 9.11 -9.97 15.34
C ASP A 61 7.81 -10.21 14.56
N ILE A 62 7.85 -10.23 13.22
CA ILE A 62 6.65 -10.51 12.41
C ILE A 62 6.20 -11.97 12.59
N SER A 63 7.13 -12.94 12.59
CA SER A 63 6.81 -14.36 12.80
C SER A 63 6.21 -14.61 14.20
N ASN A 64 6.73 -13.96 15.25
CA ASN A 64 6.19 -14.05 16.61
C ASN A 64 4.87 -13.32 16.79
N ARG A 65 4.65 -12.19 16.10
CA ARG A 65 3.37 -11.48 16.12
C ARG A 65 2.28 -12.30 15.44
N LEU A 66 2.58 -12.97 14.33
CA LEU A 66 1.64 -13.86 13.64
C LEU A 66 1.24 -15.10 14.44
N GLN A 67 2.01 -15.50 15.45
CA GLN A 67 1.67 -16.62 16.35
C GLN A 67 0.77 -16.22 17.53
N ASN A 68 0.62 -14.93 17.83
CA ASN A 68 -0.07 -14.43 19.03
C ASN A 68 -1.43 -13.76 18.78
N TYR A 69 -2.00 -13.86 17.57
CA TYR A 69 -3.30 -13.27 17.26
C TYR A 69 -4.47 -14.26 17.51
N ASP A 70 -5.42 -13.78 18.32
CA ASP A 70 -6.79 -14.24 18.62
C ASP A 70 -7.22 -15.62 18.07
N THR A 71 -7.37 -16.57 19.00
CA THR A 71 -7.73 -17.99 18.78
C THR A 71 -9.23 -18.24 18.56
N ARG A 72 -10.02 -17.23 18.20
CA ARG A 72 -11.37 -17.49 17.69
C ARG A 72 -11.27 -18.36 16.43
N PRO A 73 -12.07 -19.43 16.29
CA PRO A 73 -11.89 -20.39 15.21
C PRO A 73 -12.39 -19.78 13.90
N TYR A 74 -11.54 -18.97 13.26
CA TYR A 74 -11.48 -18.95 11.81
C TYR A 74 -11.19 -20.40 11.44
N LYS A 75 -12.14 -21.06 10.76
CA LYS A 75 -11.87 -22.37 10.16
C LYS A 75 -10.72 -22.12 9.19
N ASP A 76 -9.51 -22.44 9.62
CA ASP A 76 -8.31 -22.35 8.80
C ASP A 76 -8.67 -23.02 7.47
N PRO A 77 -8.74 -22.28 6.34
CA PRO A 77 -8.90 -22.92 5.07
C PRO A 77 -7.69 -23.83 4.95
N THR A 78 -7.94 -25.15 4.95
CA THR A 78 -6.90 -26.18 4.89
C THR A 78 -5.79 -25.67 3.98
N PRO A 79 -4.56 -25.45 4.48
CA PRO A 79 -3.50 -24.83 3.70
C PRO A 79 -3.46 -25.53 2.36
N MET A 80 -3.75 -24.80 1.30
CA MET A 80 -3.87 -25.40 -0.02
C MET A 80 -2.52 -26.07 -0.27
N SER A 81 -2.51 -27.40 -0.17
CA SER A 81 -1.30 -28.19 -0.35
C SER A 81 -0.65 -27.69 -1.63
N PRO A 82 0.64 -27.28 -1.64
CA PRO A 82 1.31 -26.78 -2.83
C PRO A 82 1.57 -27.93 -3.81
N LYS A 83 0.50 -28.61 -4.23
CA LYS A 83 0.48 -29.54 -5.34
C LYS A 83 0.56 -28.68 -6.60
N LYS A 84 1.80 -28.31 -6.94
CA LYS A 84 2.21 -27.61 -8.18
C LYS A 84 1.74 -26.14 -8.34
N GLY A 85 1.37 -25.46 -7.26
CA GLY A 85 0.95 -24.05 -7.30
C GLY A 85 2.12 -23.05 -7.37
N GLY A 86 1.89 -21.93 -8.04
CA GLY A 86 2.77 -20.77 -8.10
C GLY A 86 1.96 -19.55 -8.55
N TYR A 87 2.59 -18.39 -8.65
CA TYR A 87 1.91 -17.15 -9.05
C TYR A 87 2.35 -16.67 -10.43
N THR A 88 1.49 -15.83 -11.02
CA THR A 88 1.76 -15.13 -12.27
C THR A 88 1.79 -13.64 -11.97
N VAL A 89 2.87 -12.97 -12.36
CA VAL A 89 2.92 -11.51 -12.37
C VAL A 89 2.21 -11.03 -13.63
N VAL A 90 1.31 -10.05 -13.52
CA VAL A 90 0.74 -9.42 -14.70
C VAL A 90 0.98 -7.93 -14.66
N MET A 91 1.86 -7.46 -15.52
CA MET A 91 2.36 -6.10 -15.50
C MET A 91 1.84 -5.33 -16.70
N ASN A 92 1.28 -4.16 -16.45
CA ASN A 92 0.86 -3.25 -17.50
C ASN A 92 1.93 -2.18 -17.76
N THR A 93 2.18 -1.86 -19.03
CA THR A 93 3.07 -0.78 -19.45
C THR A 93 2.41 0.06 -20.53
N PHE A 94 2.62 1.37 -20.54
CA PHE A 94 2.16 2.24 -21.63
C PHE A 94 3.18 3.34 -21.88
N ARG A 95 3.85 3.29 -23.03
CA ARG A 95 4.80 4.33 -23.48
C ARG A 95 5.92 4.64 -22.49
N ARG A 96 6.34 3.64 -21.71
CA ARG A 96 7.40 3.73 -20.68
C ARG A 96 8.46 2.63 -20.89
N PRO A 97 9.16 2.62 -22.04
CA PRO A 97 10.08 1.54 -22.40
C PRO A 97 11.19 1.31 -21.36
N GLN A 98 11.68 2.38 -20.72
CA GLN A 98 12.71 2.26 -19.71
C GLN A 98 12.21 1.62 -18.40
N CYS A 99 10.98 1.94 -17.95
CA CYS A 99 10.44 1.37 -16.72
C CYS A 99 10.16 -0.11 -16.89
N ILE A 100 9.50 -0.51 -17.97
CA ILE A 100 9.22 -1.92 -18.22
C ILE A 100 10.51 -2.73 -18.33
N TYR A 101 11.56 -2.17 -18.93
CA TYR A 101 12.87 -2.79 -18.99
C TYR A 101 13.47 -2.97 -17.59
N SER A 102 13.56 -1.90 -16.81
CA SER A 102 14.11 -1.94 -15.44
C SER A 102 13.30 -2.84 -14.51
N SER A 103 11.98 -2.85 -14.64
CA SER A 103 11.08 -3.71 -13.89
C SER A 103 11.29 -5.19 -14.24
N ILE A 104 11.37 -5.57 -15.52
CA ILE A 104 11.68 -6.96 -15.90
C ILE A 104 13.06 -7.39 -15.42
N GLN A 105 14.06 -6.51 -15.45
CA GLN A 105 15.38 -6.80 -14.87
C GLN A 105 15.29 -7.07 -13.38
N HIS A 106 14.61 -6.22 -12.61
CA HIS A 106 14.39 -6.41 -11.17
C HIS A 106 13.76 -7.78 -10.87
N TRP A 107 12.67 -8.12 -11.57
CA TRP A 107 12.01 -9.41 -11.39
C TRP A 107 12.88 -10.61 -11.77
N ARG A 108 13.70 -10.49 -12.83
CA ARG A 108 14.70 -11.50 -13.19
C ARG A 108 15.73 -11.67 -12.07
N ASP A 109 16.29 -10.57 -11.59
CA ASP A 109 17.35 -10.57 -10.60
C ASP A 109 16.83 -11.13 -9.26
N CYS A 110 15.60 -10.79 -8.86
CA CYS A 110 14.92 -11.40 -7.71
C CYS A 110 14.66 -12.91 -7.90
N ALA A 111 14.29 -13.36 -9.10
CA ALA A 111 14.06 -14.78 -9.34
C ALA A 111 15.36 -15.61 -9.41
N GLN A 112 16.49 -14.95 -9.72
CA GLN A 112 17.82 -15.57 -9.77
C GLN A 112 18.57 -15.47 -8.43
N SER A 113 18.19 -14.53 -7.56
CA SER A 113 18.76 -14.42 -6.22
C SER A 113 18.36 -15.64 -5.38
N LYS A 114 19.29 -16.10 -4.53
CA LYS A 114 19.13 -17.37 -3.82
C LYS A 114 17.94 -17.30 -2.86
N GLY A 115 16.91 -18.10 -3.16
CA GLY A 115 15.78 -18.33 -2.25
C GLY A 115 14.54 -17.48 -2.52
N HIS A 116 14.64 -16.45 -3.37
CA HIS A 116 13.54 -15.54 -3.62
C HIS A 116 12.65 -15.98 -4.78
N MET A 117 11.37 -15.64 -4.68
CA MET A 117 10.35 -15.82 -5.72
C MET A 117 10.31 -17.22 -6.33
N LYS A 118 10.62 -18.25 -5.54
CA LYS A 118 10.65 -19.67 -5.94
C LYS A 118 9.33 -20.14 -6.59
N TYR A 119 8.24 -19.42 -6.32
CA TYR A 119 6.90 -19.72 -6.79
C TYR A 119 6.45 -18.89 -8.00
N LEU A 120 7.28 -18.00 -8.52
CA LEU A 120 7.01 -17.35 -9.80
C LEU A 120 6.98 -18.41 -10.91
N ARG A 121 5.95 -18.36 -11.77
CA ARG A 121 5.79 -19.28 -12.91
C ARG A 121 5.77 -18.54 -14.22
N ASN A 122 5.00 -17.45 -14.27
CA ASN A 122 4.82 -16.66 -15.47
C ASN A 122 4.84 -15.18 -15.13
N MET A 123 5.24 -14.40 -16.12
CA MET A 123 5.00 -12.97 -16.19
C MET A 123 4.28 -12.68 -17.50
N ILE A 124 3.21 -11.91 -17.41
CA ILE A 124 2.43 -11.48 -18.55
C ILE A 124 2.55 -9.96 -18.64
N ILE A 125 3.11 -9.47 -19.73
CA ILE A 125 3.22 -8.04 -20.01
C ILE A 125 2.02 -7.63 -20.86
N ILE A 126 1.16 -6.79 -20.30
CA ILE A 126 0.05 -6.17 -21.02
C ILE A 126 0.59 -4.97 -21.79
N TRP A 127 0.39 -5.01 -23.11
CA TRP A 127 0.83 -3.98 -24.04
C TRP A 127 -0.37 -3.34 -24.74
N PRO A 128 -1.01 -2.32 -24.13
CA PRO A 128 -2.19 -1.61 -24.61
C PRO A 128 -1.82 -0.38 -25.46
N ASP A 129 -0.77 -0.47 -26.28
CA ASP A 129 -0.38 0.55 -27.24
C ASP A 129 -0.43 -0.04 -28.65
N PRO A 130 -1.53 0.12 -29.40
CA PRO A 130 -1.66 -0.43 -30.75
C PRO A 130 -0.72 0.27 -31.74
N GLU A 131 -0.30 1.50 -31.46
CA GLU A 131 0.55 2.32 -32.36
C GLU A 131 2.03 1.97 -32.24
N ARG A 132 2.46 1.42 -31.08
CA ARG A 132 3.87 1.14 -30.81
C ARG A 132 4.09 -0.34 -30.56
N HIS A 133 5.14 -0.88 -31.15
CA HIS A 133 5.60 -2.23 -30.86
C HIS A 133 6.59 -2.22 -29.69
N PRO A 134 6.69 -3.31 -28.91
CA PRO A 134 7.79 -3.51 -27.97
C PRO A 134 9.14 -3.31 -28.66
N GLU A 135 10.04 -2.57 -28.01
CA GLU A 135 11.37 -2.32 -28.57
C GLU A 135 12.18 -3.62 -28.68
N GLN A 136 13.03 -3.72 -29.70
CA GLN A 136 13.84 -4.93 -29.93
C GLN A 136 14.69 -5.30 -28.72
N ARG A 137 15.21 -4.29 -27.99
CA ARG A 137 15.97 -4.50 -26.75
C ARG A 137 15.14 -5.22 -25.68
N LEU A 138 13.87 -4.86 -25.53
CA LEU A 138 12.95 -5.50 -24.59
C LEU A 138 12.66 -6.95 -25.01
N ILE A 139 12.42 -7.17 -26.31
CA ILE A 139 12.20 -8.52 -26.86
C ILE A 139 13.42 -9.42 -26.62
N ASN A 140 14.63 -8.90 -26.84
CA ASN A 140 15.87 -9.62 -26.61
C ASN A 140 16.03 -10.01 -25.13
N LEU A 141 15.76 -9.09 -24.20
CA LEU A 141 15.78 -9.37 -22.75
C LEU A 141 14.78 -10.48 -22.38
N ILE A 142 13.57 -10.43 -22.92
CA ILE A 142 12.54 -11.45 -22.67
C ILE A 142 12.99 -12.82 -23.19
N ASN A 143 13.57 -12.87 -24.39
CA ASN A 143 14.09 -14.12 -24.96
C ASN A 143 15.25 -14.69 -24.13
N GLU A 144 16.16 -13.84 -23.67
CA GLU A 144 17.25 -14.22 -22.76
C GLU A 144 16.70 -14.84 -21.46
N ILE A 145 15.73 -14.17 -20.82
CA ILE A 145 15.10 -14.66 -19.58
C ILE A 145 14.40 -15.99 -19.84
N ASN A 146 13.60 -16.09 -20.90
CA ASN A 146 12.91 -17.32 -21.27
C ASN A 146 13.89 -18.48 -21.50
N ASN A 147 15.09 -18.22 -22.02
CA ASN A 147 16.08 -19.26 -22.27
C ASN A 147 16.88 -19.66 -21.01
N SER A 148 16.98 -18.78 -20.01
CA SER A 148 17.88 -18.93 -18.87
C SER A 148 17.18 -19.10 -17.51
N SER A 149 15.88 -18.82 -17.40
CA SER A 149 15.17 -18.73 -16.13
C SER A 149 14.10 -19.81 -15.96
N SER A 150 13.68 -20.03 -14.71
CA SER A 150 12.64 -21.00 -14.34
C SER A 150 11.21 -20.53 -14.62
N PHE A 151 11.03 -19.24 -14.92
CA PHE A 151 9.75 -18.63 -15.26
C PHE A 151 9.74 -18.13 -16.70
N ARG A 152 8.55 -17.91 -17.25
CA ARG A 152 8.35 -17.43 -18.62
C ARG A 152 7.74 -16.04 -18.67
N ILE A 153 8.17 -15.22 -19.61
CA ILE A 153 7.60 -13.91 -19.90
C ILE A 153 6.91 -13.93 -21.26
N ASN A 154 5.66 -13.50 -21.30
CA ASN A 154 4.86 -13.34 -22.52
C ASN A 154 4.33 -11.92 -22.65
N ILE A 155 4.33 -11.37 -23.87
CA ILE A 155 3.69 -10.07 -24.15
C ILE A 155 2.31 -10.31 -24.77
N HIS A 156 1.28 -9.77 -24.13
CA HIS A 156 -0.09 -9.76 -24.64
C HIS A 156 -0.41 -8.37 -25.16
N ARG A 157 -0.51 -8.27 -26.50
CA ARG A 157 -0.83 -7.01 -27.18
C ARG A 157 -2.33 -6.84 -27.31
N PHE A 158 -2.80 -5.63 -27.08
CA PHE A 158 -4.18 -5.23 -27.31
C PHE A 158 -4.29 -4.28 -28.50
N ASN A 159 -5.40 -4.37 -29.22
CA ASN A 159 -5.72 -3.48 -30.34
C ASN A 159 -6.39 -2.17 -29.89
N ASP A 160 -6.58 -1.97 -28.59
CA ASP A 160 -7.11 -0.74 -28.02
C ASP A 160 -6.32 -0.33 -26.77
N THR A 161 -6.63 0.85 -26.25
CA THR A 161 -5.96 1.45 -25.10
C THR A 161 -6.78 1.35 -23.81
N LYS A 162 -7.90 0.62 -23.79
CA LYS A 162 -8.86 0.62 -22.68
C LYS A 162 -8.20 0.18 -21.38
N LEU A 163 -8.47 0.91 -20.29
CA LEU A 163 -7.88 0.60 -18.98
C LEU A 163 -8.42 -0.71 -18.40
N SER A 164 -9.64 -1.10 -18.75
CA SER A 164 -10.21 -2.40 -18.42
C SER A 164 -9.40 -3.54 -19.04
N ASN A 165 -8.85 -3.36 -20.24
CA ASN A 165 -7.90 -4.32 -20.83
C ASN A 165 -6.52 -4.31 -20.16
N ARG A 166 -6.23 -3.28 -19.35
CA ARG A 166 -5.01 -3.12 -18.54
C ARG A 166 -5.15 -3.66 -17.12
N TYR A 167 -6.29 -4.29 -16.80
CA TYR A 167 -6.60 -4.75 -15.45
C TYR A 167 -5.72 -5.95 -15.05
N CYS A 168 -4.55 -5.67 -14.47
CA CYS A 168 -3.48 -6.61 -14.17
C CYS A 168 -2.61 -6.09 -12.99
N PRO A 169 -2.18 -6.93 -12.02
CA PRO A 169 -1.44 -6.47 -10.85
C PRO A 169 0.02 -6.20 -11.14
N GLY A 170 0.33 -4.92 -11.34
CA GLY A 170 1.68 -4.39 -11.50
C GLY A 170 1.71 -3.22 -12.47
N TYR A 171 1.99 -2.02 -11.96
CA TYR A 171 2.49 -0.96 -12.81
C TYR A 171 3.99 -1.18 -13.06
N ASP A 172 4.45 -0.79 -14.23
CA ASP A 172 5.87 -0.82 -14.59
C ASP A 172 6.74 0.17 -13.81
N ASP A 173 6.13 1.07 -13.03
CA ASP A 173 6.79 2.15 -12.28
C ASP A 173 6.94 1.90 -10.77
N MET A 174 6.67 0.68 -10.31
CA MET A 174 6.84 0.28 -8.92
C MET A 174 7.72 -0.95 -8.79
N LEU A 175 8.81 -0.82 -8.05
CA LEU A 175 9.61 -1.97 -7.61
C LEU A 175 9.35 -2.25 -6.14
N VAL A 176 9.18 -3.54 -5.85
CA VAL A 176 9.01 -4.07 -4.50
C VAL A 176 10.16 -5.03 -4.23
N GLU A 177 10.77 -4.96 -3.05
CA GLU A 177 11.85 -5.87 -2.64
C GLU A 177 11.45 -7.35 -2.79
N CYS A 178 12.43 -8.20 -3.12
CA CYS A 178 12.22 -9.61 -3.40
C CYS A 178 11.62 -10.34 -2.18
N GLU A 179 12.14 -10.04 -0.99
CA GLU A 179 11.71 -10.53 0.31
C GLU A 179 10.25 -10.18 0.56
N THR A 180 9.87 -8.95 0.22
CA THR A 180 8.50 -8.48 0.44
C THR A 180 7.52 -9.20 -0.48
N ILE A 181 7.91 -9.46 -1.74
CA ILE A 181 7.10 -10.27 -2.66
C ILE A 181 6.87 -11.68 -2.10
N ASP A 182 7.91 -12.31 -1.54
CA ASP A 182 7.79 -13.64 -0.94
C ASP A 182 6.88 -13.64 0.28
N LEU A 183 6.98 -12.64 1.16
CA LEU A 183 6.14 -12.50 2.34
C LEU A 183 4.67 -12.28 1.95
N MET A 184 4.40 -11.41 0.98
CA MET A 184 3.05 -11.19 0.46
C MET A 184 2.47 -12.48 -0.15
N TYR A 185 3.27 -13.26 -0.87
CA TYR A 185 2.82 -14.53 -1.43
C TYR A 185 2.55 -15.59 -0.34
N GLN A 186 3.40 -15.68 0.69
CA GLN A 186 3.16 -16.56 1.84
C GLN A 186 1.88 -16.21 2.57
N LEU A 187 1.63 -14.91 2.78
CA LEU A 187 0.38 -14.43 3.36
C LEU A 187 -0.81 -14.80 2.46
N TRP A 188 -0.66 -14.68 1.14
CA TRP A 188 -1.71 -15.03 0.19
C TRP A 188 -2.01 -16.52 0.17
N ILE A 189 -1.01 -17.40 0.30
CA ILE A 189 -1.26 -18.84 0.43
C ILE A 189 -2.12 -19.14 1.66
N ARG A 190 -1.91 -18.41 2.76
CA ARG A 190 -2.69 -18.58 3.99
C ARG A 190 -4.11 -18.01 3.88
N TYR A 191 -4.27 -16.94 3.11
CA TYR A 191 -5.54 -16.25 2.89
C TYR A 191 -5.82 -16.10 1.38
N PRO A 192 -6.05 -17.21 0.65
CA PRO A 192 -6.07 -17.22 -0.82
C PRO A 192 -7.25 -16.45 -1.40
N ASP A 193 -8.30 -16.28 -0.59
CA ASP A 193 -9.48 -15.52 -0.94
C ASP A 193 -9.34 -14.03 -0.63
N HIS A 194 -8.27 -13.57 0.01
CA HIS A 194 -8.09 -12.16 0.38
C HIS A 194 -7.28 -11.36 -0.65
N LEU A 195 -7.57 -10.05 -0.75
CA LEU A 195 -6.68 -9.10 -1.41
C LEU A 195 -5.51 -8.79 -0.51
N ILE A 196 -4.28 -8.98 -0.99
CA ILE A 196 -3.08 -8.57 -0.29
C ILE A 196 -2.37 -7.51 -1.10
N GLY A 197 -2.04 -6.39 -0.46
CA GLY A 197 -1.38 -5.30 -1.17
C GLY A 197 -0.79 -4.27 -0.23
N THR A 198 -0.03 -3.37 -0.83
CA THR A 198 0.87 -2.44 -0.14
C THR A 198 0.35 -1.00 -0.28
N GLN A 199 -0.38 -0.77 -1.38
CA GLN A 199 -1.02 0.50 -1.69
C GLN A 199 -2.48 0.44 -1.27
N TYR A 200 -2.85 1.28 -0.31
CA TYR A 200 -4.19 1.30 0.24
C TYR A 200 -4.80 2.70 0.22
N ARG A 201 -6.12 2.76 0.26
CA ARG A 201 -6.91 3.99 0.40
C ARG A 201 -8.02 3.78 1.42
N TYR A 202 -8.52 4.90 1.92
CA TYR A 202 -9.72 4.95 2.75
C TYR A 202 -10.81 5.67 1.99
N ILE A 203 -11.91 4.95 1.76
CA ILE A 203 -13.17 5.48 1.26
C ILE A 203 -14.07 5.68 2.47
N GLN A 204 -14.53 6.91 2.70
CA GLN A 204 -15.39 7.20 3.84
C GLN A 204 -16.76 6.55 3.70
N SER A 205 -17.45 6.35 4.81
CA SER A 205 -18.76 5.68 4.86
C SER A 205 -19.88 6.45 4.14
N ASP A 206 -19.66 7.73 3.84
CA ASP A 206 -20.56 8.59 3.06
C ASP A 206 -20.23 8.60 1.56
N GLY A 207 -19.25 7.80 1.12
CA GLY A 207 -18.77 7.77 -0.27
C GLY A 207 -17.72 8.83 -0.58
N THR A 208 -17.26 9.61 0.40
CA THR A 208 -16.20 10.59 0.18
C THR A 208 -14.87 9.90 -0.08
N TYR A 209 -14.28 10.17 -1.25
CA TYR A 209 -12.93 9.72 -1.62
C TYR A 209 -11.92 10.86 -1.41
N SER A 210 -10.98 10.69 -0.47
CA SER A 210 -9.83 11.59 -0.34
C SER A 210 -8.61 10.98 -1.04
N GLY A 211 -8.09 11.67 -2.05
CA GLY A 211 -6.92 11.23 -2.81
C GLY A 211 -5.59 11.25 -2.05
N THR A 212 -5.58 11.59 -0.76
CA THR A 212 -4.38 11.58 0.08
C THR A 212 -3.85 10.16 0.21
N SER A 213 -2.71 9.91 -0.44
CA SER A 213 -1.90 8.71 -0.28
C SER A 213 -1.56 8.55 1.20
N GLY A 214 -1.94 7.41 1.78
CA GLY A 214 -1.57 7.01 3.13
C GLY A 214 -0.09 6.67 3.25
N VAL A 215 0.81 7.58 2.89
CA VAL A 215 2.25 7.35 3.14
C VAL A 215 2.54 7.39 4.65
N ASN A 216 1.63 8.00 5.42
CA ASN A 216 1.61 7.92 6.88
C ASN A 216 0.54 6.90 7.30
N ILE A 217 0.93 5.63 7.48
CA ILE A 217 0.21 4.75 8.39
C ILE A 217 0.26 5.45 9.74
N HIS A 218 -0.87 6.04 10.13
CA HIS A 218 -1.11 6.20 11.54
C HIS A 218 -1.64 4.85 12.01
N PRO A 219 -1.18 4.28 13.14
CA PRO A 219 -1.74 3.05 13.73
C PRO A 219 -3.24 3.15 14.06
N PHE A 220 -3.85 4.31 13.84
CA PHE A 220 -5.27 4.61 14.02
C PHE A 220 -5.98 5.04 12.72
N ARG A 221 -5.42 4.78 11.53
CA ARG A 221 -6.11 5.08 10.26
C ARG A 221 -6.82 3.85 9.73
N LYS A 222 -8.11 4.04 9.44
CA LYS A 222 -8.95 3.06 8.76
C LYS A 222 -8.54 2.95 7.30
N TYR A 223 -8.71 1.76 6.75
CA TYR A 223 -8.60 1.50 5.33
C TYR A 223 -9.67 0.48 4.95
N ASN A 224 -10.05 0.47 3.67
CA ASN A 224 -11.07 -0.45 3.14
C ASN A 224 -10.93 -0.71 1.64
N ASN A 225 -9.86 -0.20 1.03
CA ASN A 225 -9.59 -0.28 -0.39
C ASN A 225 -8.09 -0.53 -0.61
N ILE A 226 -7.76 -1.49 -1.46
CA ILE A 226 -6.38 -1.79 -1.88
C ILE A 226 -6.27 -1.54 -3.39
N PHE A 227 -5.22 -0.83 -3.78
CA PHE A 227 -4.84 -0.68 -5.16
C PHE A 227 -4.02 -1.89 -5.58
N VAL A 228 -4.70 -3.01 -5.78
CA VAL A 228 -4.06 -4.28 -6.11
C VAL A 228 -3.31 -4.23 -7.44
N THR A 229 -3.71 -3.33 -8.35
CA THR A 229 -2.97 -3.08 -9.59
C THR A 229 -1.63 -2.38 -9.36
N LYS A 230 -1.44 -1.75 -8.20
CA LYS A 230 -0.17 -1.16 -7.73
C LYS A 230 0.65 -2.10 -6.84
N GLY A 231 0.70 -3.38 -7.18
CA GLY A 231 1.50 -4.36 -6.45
C GLY A 231 0.72 -5.02 -5.32
N GLY A 232 0.12 -6.16 -5.66
CA GLY A 232 -0.65 -6.98 -4.74
C GLY A 232 -0.89 -8.39 -5.27
N PHE A 233 -1.30 -9.28 -4.38
CA PHE A 233 -1.77 -10.62 -4.69
C PHE A 233 -3.29 -10.69 -4.58
N ILE A 234 -3.88 -11.36 -5.57
CA ILE A 234 -5.31 -11.53 -5.70
C ILE A 234 -5.58 -12.82 -6.47
N HIS A 235 -6.61 -13.56 -6.07
CA HIS A 235 -7.01 -14.76 -6.79
C HIS A 235 -7.58 -14.43 -8.18
N LYS A 236 -7.18 -15.20 -9.20
CA LYS A 236 -7.63 -14.98 -10.60
C LYS A 236 -9.15 -14.92 -10.79
N LYS A 237 -9.91 -15.58 -9.90
CA LYS A 237 -11.39 -15.59 -9.91
C LYS A 237 -11.98 -14.17 -9.89
N TYR A 238 -11.32 -13.22 -9.23
CA TYR A 238 -11.80 -11.85 -9.14
C TYR A 238 -11.67 -11.09 -10.48
N TYR A 239 -10.69 -11.45 -11.32
CA TYR A 239 -10.63 -10.95 -12.70
C TYR A 239 -11.82 -11.47 -13.51
N GLU A 240 -12.17 -12.76 -13.35
CA GLU A 240 -13.34 -13.31 -14.03
C GLU A 240 -14.63 -12.60 -13.58
N LEU A 241 -14.81 -12.39 -12.28
CA LEU A 241 -15.96 -11.64 -11.74
C LEU A 241 -15.98 -10.20 -12.25
N TYR A 242 -14.83 -9.54 -12.31
CA TYR A 242 -14.70 -8.18 -12.83
C TYR A 242 -15.27 -8.06 -14.23
N PHE A 243 -14.93 -8.96 -15.14
CA PHE A 243 -15.39 -8.88 -16.53
C PHE A 243 -16.78 -9.48 -16.77
N LYS A 244 -17.13 -10.57 -16.07
CA LYS A 244 -18.40 -11.29 -16.26
C LYS A 244 -19.60 -10.62 -15.58
N SER A 245 -19.39 -9.89 -14.48
CA SER A 245 -20.50 -9.28 -13.74
C SER A 245 -21.16 -8.15 -14.54
N THR A 246 -22.45 -8.30 -14.87
CA THR A 246 -23.24 -7.25 -15.54
C THR A 246 -23.53 -6.07 -14.60
N LYS A 247 -23.60 -6.32 -13.28
CA LYS A 247 -23.78 -5.29 -12.23
C LYS A 247 -22.77 -4.15 -12.35
N PHE A 248 -21.51 -4.47 -12.64
CA PHE A 248 -20.43 -3.49 -12.73
C PHE A 248 -20.16 -2.97 -14.15
N GLN A 249 -20.96 -3.34 -15.15
CA GLN A 249 -20.71 -2.99 -16.56
C GLN A 249 -20.66 -1.48 -16.80
N HIS A 250 -21.60 -0.72 -16.23
CA HIS A 250 -21.62 0.74 -16.35
C HIS A 250 -20.36 1.38 -15.75
N ILE A 251 -19.93 0.91 -14.57
CA ILE A 251 -18.76 1.45 -13.88
C ILE A 251 -17.47 1.06 -14.62
N ARG A 252 -17.38 -0.13 -15.22
CA ARG A 252 -16.26 -0.50 -16.10
C ARG A 252 -16.13 0.45 -17.29
N GLN A 253 -17.24 0.85 -17.91
CA GLN A 253 -17.22 1.84 -18.99
C GLN A 253 -16.71 3.21 -18.50
N MET A 254 -17.03 3.58 -17.26
CA MET A 254 -16.50 4.80 -16.64
C MET A 254 -15.01 4.71 -16.36
N VAL A 255 -14.53 3.57 -15.86
CA VAL A 255 -13.10 3.30 -15.66
C VAL A 255 -12.33 3.48 -16.97
N ASP A 256 -12.87 2.94 -18.07
CA ASP A 256 -12.28 3.10 -19.41
C ASP A 256 -12.29 4.55 -19.87
N ARG A 257 -13.43 5.23 -19.73
CA ARG A 257 -13.59 6.63 -20.15
C ARG A 257 -12.69 7.58 -19.35
N PHE A 258 -12.58 7.35 -18.04
CA PHE A 258 -11.82 8.19 -17.14
C PHE A 258 -10.35 7.81 -17.05
N ILE A 259 -9.98 6.65 -17.59
CA ILE A 259 -8.64 6.07 -17.52
C ILE A 259 -8.14 6.08 -16.07
N THR A 260 -9.02 5.68 -15.14
CA THR A 260 -8.69 5.49 -13.72
C THR A 260 -9.79 4.75 -12.96
N GLY A 261 -9.48 4.26 -11.76
CA GLY A 261 -10.46 3.74 -10.79
C GLY A 261 -10.75 2.24 -10.92
N GLU A 262 -9.98 1.55 -11.75
CA GLU A 262 -9.95 0.10 -11.91
C GLU A 262 -9.69 -0.63 -10.59
N ASP A 263 -8.77 -0.14 -9.76
CA ASP A 263 -8.47 -0.66 -8.42
C ASP A 263 -9.65 -0.53 -7.45
N ILE A 264 -10.34 0.61 -7.54
CA ILE A 264 -11.50 0.93 -6.71
C ILE A 264 -12.64 -0.02 -7.08
N LEU A 265 -12.88 -0.18 -8.38
CA LEU A 265 -13.87 -1.10 -8.89
C LEU A 265 -13.52 -2.55 -8.55
N MET A 266 -12.25 -2.95 -8.64
CA MET A 266 -11.83 -4.28 -8.21
C MET A 266 -12.12 -4.52 -6.74
N SER A 267 -11.79 -3.56 -5.86
CA SER A 267 -12.11 -3.70 -4.44
C SER A 267 -13.61 -3.84 -4.22
N ALA A 268 -14.45 -3.13 -4.99
CA ALA A 268 -15.90 -3.29 -4.93
C ALA A 268 -16.36 -4.68 -5.42
N VAL A 269 -15.78 -5.20 -6.51
CA VAL A 269 -16.04 -6.57 -7.01
C VAL A 269 -15.63 -7.62 -5.98
N TYR A 270 -14.49 -7.42 -5.31
CA TYR A 270 -14.02 -8.27 -4.24
C TYR A 270 -15.00 -8.31 -3.07
N HIS A 271 -15.41 -7.14 -2.56
CA HIS A 271 -16.36 -7.07 -1.44
C HIS A 271 -17.74 -7.64 -1.82
N ASP A 272 -18.20 -7.43 -3.06
CA ASP A 272 -19.46 -7.98 -3.56
C ASP A 272 -19.47 -9.51 -3.67
N SER A 273 -18.29 -10.13 -3.75
CA SER A 273 -18.17 -11.57 -4.01
C SER A 273 -18.34 -12.44 -2.77
N SER A 274 -18.48 -11.83 -1.59
CA SER A 274 -18.55 -12.53 -0.32
C SER A 274 -19.57 -11.90 0.62
N ASP A 275 -20.43 -12.74 1.20
CA ASP A 275 -21.34 -12.35 2.28
C ASP A 275 -20.65 -12.32 3.66
N ASP A 276 -19.38 -12.74 3.73
CA ASP A 276 -18.60 -12.80 4.97
C ASP A 276 -18.05 -11.40 5.35
N PRO A 277 -18.44 -10.83 6.50
CA PRO A 277 -17.92 -9.53 6.96
C PRO A 277 -16.41 -9.51 7.24
N SER A 278 -15.77 -10.68 7.37
CA SER A 278 -14.32 -10.85 7.51
C SER A 278 -13.59 -10.94 6.16
N HIS A 279 -14.33 -10.89 5.04
CA HIS A 279 -13.80 -10.90 3.68
C HIS A 279 -13.31 -9.52 3.25
N VAL A 280 -12.14 -9.17 3.75
CA VAL A 280 -11.67 -7.79 3.77
C VAL A 280 -10.22 -7.72 3.31
N PRO A 281 -9.77 -6.65 2.65
CA PRO A 281 -8.41 -6.58 2.17
C PRO A 281 -7.41 -6.64 3.32
N LEU A 282 -6.35 -7.44 3.16
CA LEU A 282 -5.23 -7.51 4.08
C LEU A 282 -4.12 -6.57 3.59
N ILE A 283 -3.80 -5.56 4.40
CA ILE A 283 -2.69 -4.67 4.09
C ILE A 283 -1.40 -5.28 4.59
N PHE A 284 -0.45 -5.39 3.67
CA PHE A 284 0.94 -5.65 4.01
C PHE A 284 1.66 -4.31 4.13
N TYR A 285 2.01 -3.89 5.34
CA TYR A 285 2.73 -2.63 5.49
C TYR A 285 4.15 -2.80 5.01
N ILE A 286 4.49 -2.00 4.01
CA ILE A 286 5.85 -1.84 3.54
C ILE A 286 6.35 -0.51 4.08
N ASN A 287 7.45 -0.55 4.84
CA ASN A 287 8.13 0.67 5.27
C ASN A 287 8.54 1.46 4.00
N PRO A 288 8.23 2.76 3.87
CA PRO A 288 8.51 3.54 2.66
C PRO A 288 9.90 3.40 2.00
N PRO A 289 11.03 3.14 2.71
CA PRO A 289 12.32 2.94 2.07
C PRO A 289 12.39 1.74 1.12
N THR A 290 11.52 0.73 1.28
CA THR A 290 11.59 -0.53 0.54
C THR A 290 10.69 -0.57 -0.70
N LEU A 291 9.95 0.51 -0.95
CA LEU A 291 9.16 0.70 -2.17
C LEU A 291 9.85 1.74 -3.06
N LEU A 292 10.61 1.25 -4.04
CA LEU A 292 11.27 2.13 -5.01
C LEU A 292 10.26 2.54 -6.08
N ALA A 293 9.60 3.66 -5.84
CA ALA A 293 8.73 4.29 -6.83
C ALA A 293 9.59 4.86 -7.98
N GLN A 294 9.60 4.18 -9.13
CA GLN A 294 10.26 4.64 -10.34
C GLN A 294 9.53 5.82 -10.99
N GLU A 295 8.32 6.17 -10.52
CA GLU A 295 7.55 7.31 -11.02
C GLU A 295 8.30 8.65 -10.90
N ASN A 296 9.28 8.73 -10.00
CA ASN A 296 10.15 9.89 -9.81
C ASN A 296 11.41 9.87 -10.70
N ASP A 297 11.73 8.73 -11.34
CA ASP A 297 12.80 8.67 -12.33
C ASP A 297 12.30 9.35 -13.62
N LYS A 298 12.97 10.44 -14.03
CA LYS A 298 12.61 11.19 -15.24
C LYS A 298 12.64 10.33 -16.51
N ARG A 299 13.39 9.23 -16.50
CA ARG A 299 13.43 8.25 -17.61
C ARG A 299 12.16 7.41 -17.68
N CYS A 300 11.36 7.43 -16.61
CA CYS A 300 10.14 6.68 -16.44
C CYS A 300 8.84 7.48 -16.65
N VAL A 301 8.96 8.75 -17.04
CA VAL A 301 7.82 9.61 -17.29
C VAL A 301 7.35 9.45 -18.73
N GLU A 302 6.04 9.29 -18.93
CA GLU A 302 5.47 9.41 -20.27
C GLU A 302 5.66 10.86 -20.74
N SER A 303 6.48 11.05 -21.78
CA SER A 303 6.98 12.36 -22.21
C SER A 303 5.89 13.42 -22.49
N LYS A 304 4.63 13.00 -22.67
CA LYS A 304 3.48 13.89 -22.95
C LYS A 304 2.67 14.31 -21.72
N PHE A 305 2.73 13.62 -20.59
CA PHE A 305 1.77 13.84 -19.50
C PHE A 305 2.30 14.56 -18.26
N GLY A 306 3.60 14.87 -18.19
CA GLY A 306 4.20 15.54 -17.04
C GLY A 306 4.24 14.66 -15.78
N ASP A 307 4.62 15.26 -14.65
CA ASP A 307 4.83 14.63 -13.34
C ASP A 307 3.67 13.69 -12.92
N ALA A 308 4.01 12.50 -12.39
CA ALA A 308 3.07 11.51 -11.85
C ALA A 308 2.15 12.11 -10.76
N ALA A 309 2.65 13.05 -9.96
CA ALA A 309 1.84 13.80 -8.99
C ALA A 309 0.70 14.59 -9.67
N ALA A 310 0.95 15.14 -10.86
CA ALA A 310 -0.07 15.83 -11.64
C ALA A 310 -1.12 14.85 -12.18
N LEU A 311 -0.73 13.62 -12.54
CA LEU A 311 -1.70 12.59 -12.94
C LEU A 311 -2.60 12.17 -11.77
N HIS A 312 -2.03 11.95 -10.59
CA HIS A 312 -2.79 11.63 -9.37
C HIS A 312 -3.78 12.73 -8.98
N LYS A 313 -3.36 14.00 -9.04
CA LYS A 313 -4.24 15.15 -8.80
C LYS A 313 -5.37 15.22 -9.83
N ARG A 314 -5.05 15.08 -11.13
CA ARG A 314 -6.03 15.13 -12.24
C ARG A 314 -7.09 14.02 -12.17
N THR A 315 -6.69 12.83 -11.72
CA THR A 315 -7.58 11.65 -11.70
C THR A 315 -8.37 11.52 -10.39
N SER A 316 -8.10 12.35 -9.37
CA SER A 316 -8.76 12.28 -8.07
C SER A 316 -10.28 12.53 -8.16
N GLY A 317 -10.71 13.54 -8.92
CA GLY A 317 -12.14 13.82 -9.16
C GLY A 317 -12.85 12.67 -9.88
N ASN A 318 -12.21 12.10 -10.92
CA ASN A 318 -12.76 10.95 -11.63
C ASN A 318 -12.90 9.70 -10.73
N ARG A 319 -11.91 9.44 -9.87
CA ARG A 319 -11.99 8.37 -8.86
C ARG A 319 -13.13 8.62 -7.86
N ALA A 320 -13.32 9.86 -7.41
CA ALA A 320 -14.44 10.21 -6.53
C ALA A 320 -15.79 9.96 -7.22
N THR A 321 -15.92 10.31 -8.50
CA THR A 321 -17.13 10.00 -9.29
C THR A 321 -17.37 8.50 -9.40
N ILE A 322 -16.33 7.69 -9.61
CA ILE A 322 -16.45 6.22 -9.62
C ILE A 322 -16.91 5.69 -8.27
N VAL A 323 -16.36 6.19 -7.17
CA VAL A 323 -16.80 5.82 -5.81
C VAL A 323 -18.28 6.17 -5.62
N ALA A 324 -18.71 7.36 -6.02
CA ALA A 324 -20.11 7.77 -5.90
C ALA A 324 -21.05 6.84 -6.68
N GLU A 325 -20.68 6.43 -7.91
CA GLU A 325 -21.48 5.46 -8.68
C GLU A 325 -21.48 4.07 -8.06
N ILE A 326 -20.37 3.64 -7.45
CA ILE A 326 -20.34 2.40 -6.66
C ILE A 326 -21.35 2.50 -5.52
N PHE A 327 -21.36 3.58 -4.74
CA PHE A 327 -22.31 3.77 -3.64
C PHE A 327 -23.78 3.74 -4.12
N LYS A 328 -24.08 4.33 -5.28
CA LYS A 328 -25.42 4.27 -5.88
C LYS A 328 -25.86 2.82 -6.17
N LEU A 329 -24.95 1.94 -6.62
CA LEU A 329 -25.27 0.52 -6.82
C LEU A 329 -25.68 -0.19 -5.53
N TYR A 330 -25.30 0.32 -4.37
CA TYR A 330 -25.63 -0.22 -3.05
C TYR A 330 -26.63 0.67 -2.30
N ASN A 331 -27.48 1.42 -3.01
CA ASN A 331 -28.48 2.31 -2.39
C ASN A 331 -27.86 3.30 -1.38
N ASN A 332 -26.67 3.82 -1.69
CA ASN A 332 -25.85 4.69 -0.84
C ASN A 332 -25.38 4.06 0.48
N GLN A 333 -25.45 2.74 0.60
CA GLN A 333 -24.78 2.01 1.68
C GLN A 333 -23.31 1.82 1.34
N ASN A 334 -22.45 1.77 2.37
CA ASN A 334 -21.01 1.60 2.19
C ASN A 334 -20.68 0.13 1.81
N PRO A 335 -20.17 -0.14 0.59
CA PRO A 335 -19.77 -1.48 0.19
C PRO A 335 -18.33 -1.83 0.58
N PHE A 336 -17.64 -0.93 1.27
CA PHE A 336 -16.24 -1.09 1.69
C PHE A 336 -16.16 -1.18 3.23
N PRO A 337 -16.27 -2.38 3.83
CA PRO A 337 -16.11 -2.56 5.26
C PRO A 337 -14.75 -2.02 5.73
N SER A 338 -14.78 -1.15 6.75
CA SER A 338 -13.58 -0.49 7.29
C SER A 338 -12.91 -1.33 8.36
N ILE A 339 -11.59 -1.49 8.27
CA ILE A 339 -10.81 -2.27 9.23
C ILE A 339 -9.55 -1.53 9.69
N TRP A 340 -9.06 -1.97 10.85
CA TRP A 340 -7.97 -1.39 11.63
C TRP A 340 -6.66 -2.20 11.58
N TYR A 341 -6.52 -3.24 10.74
CA TYR A 341 -5.37 -4.15 10.82
C TYR A 341 -4.17 -3.68 9.99
N THR A 342 -3.12 -3.19 10.62
CA THR A 342 -1.82 -3.07 9.93
C THR A 342 -0.96 -4.25 10.36
N PHE A 343 -0.57 -5.10 9.41
CA PHE A 343 0.39 -6.19 9.62
C PHE A 343 1.81 -5.70 9.43
#